data_AF-A0A7K2TAH7-F1
#
_entry.id   AF-A0A7K2TAH7-F1
#
_cell.length_a   1.000
_cell.length_b   1.000
_cell.length_c   1.000
_cell.angle_alpha   90.00
_cell.angle_beta   90.00
_cell.angle_gamma   90.00
#
_symmetry.space_group_name_H-M   'P 1'
#
loop_
_entity.id
_entity.type
_entity.pdbx_description
1 polymer ?
#
loop_
_entity_poly.entity_id
_entity_poly.type
_entity_poly.pdbx_seq_one_letter_code
_entity_poly.pdbx_strand_id
1 'polypeptide(L)'
;MNHNADGLQVTYDGLDFAATNIANEARQLDEDIQHLRQLVRNSKQYWVGKAQSTFDQKLAAWDKEAADIHEALRGIGHVVGQSGGTYMDGDLAASKYLA
;
A
#
# COMPACT_ATOMS: atom_id res chain seq x y z
N MET A 1 11.36 -36.56 12.52
CA MET A 1 10.35 -35.61 13.04
C MET A 1 10.78 -34.21 12.60
N ASN A 2 10.07 -33.66 11.63
CA ASN A 2 10.44 -32.44 10.91
C ASN A 2 9.72 -31.23 11.51
N HIS A 3 10.14 -30.80 12.71
CA HIS A 3 9.55 -29.62 13.36
C HIS A 3 9.94 -28.30 12.66
N ASN A 4 11.02 -28.32 11.87
CA ASN A 4 11.50 -27.14 11.16
C ASN A 4 10.61 -26.79 9.96
N ALA A 5 10.12 -27.79 9.21
CA ALA A 5 9.22 -27.53 8.08
C ALA A 5 7.85 -27.01 8.51
N ASP A 6 7.32 -27.49 9.63
CA ASP A 6 6.03 -27.02 10.18
C ASP A 6 6.13 -25.56 10.65
N GLY A 7 7.23 -25.19 11.32
CA GLY A 7 7.49 -23.80 11.70
C GLY A 7 7.72 -22.86 10.50
N LEU A 8 8.39 -23.34 9.45
CA LEU A 8 8.55 -22.59 8.19
C LEU A 8 7.20 -22.36 7.52
N GLN A 9 6.35 -23.40 7.42
CA GLN A 9 5.02 -23.32 6.82
C GLN A 9 4.10 -22.31 7.52
N VAL A 10 4.02 -22.36 8.85
CA VAL A 10 3.21 -21.38 9.63
C VAL A 10 3.72 -19.95 9.44
N THR A 11 5.04 -19.77 9.29
CA THR A 11 5.63 -18.46 9.04
C THR A 11 5.29 -17.95 7.63
N TYR A 12 5.18 -18.83 6.64
CA TYR A 12 4.78 -18.49 5.26
C TYR A 12 3.33 -18.05 5.18
N ASP A 13 2.41 -18.81 5.77
CA ASP A 13 0.99 -18.47 5.80
C ASP A 13 0.76 -17.13 6.51
N GLY A 14 1.53 -16.86 7.58
CA GLY A 14 1.49 -15.58 8.28
C GLY A 14 1.99 -14.40 7.45
N LEU A 15 3.03 -14.60 6.63
CA LEU A 15 3.61 -13.55 5.79
C LEU A 15 2.71 -13.23 4.58
N ASP A 16 2.17 -14.24 3.91
CA ASP A 16 1.25 -14.05 2.78
C ASP A 16 -0.09 -13.41 3.23
N PHE A 17 -0.58 -13.79 4.40
CA PHE A 17 -1.73 -13.15 5.02
C PHE A 17 -1.45 -11.67 5.35
N ALA A 18 -0.31 -11.38 5.98
CA ALA A 18 0.10 -10.00 6.26
C ALA A 18 0.24 -9.20 4.96
N ALA A 19 0.80 -9.82 3.91
CA ALA A 19 0.98 -9.20 2.62
C ALA A 19 -0.34 -8.79 1.97
N THR A 20 -1.29 -9.71 1.96
CA THR A 20 -2.65 -9.48 1.45
C THR A 20 -3.37 -8.39 2.23
N ASN A 21 -3.26 -8.37 3.57
CA ASN A 21 -3.88 -7.33 4.39
C ASN A 21 -3.29 -5.95 4.12
N ILE A 22 -1.97 -5.83 4.03
CA ILE A 22 -1.29 -4.57 3.71
C ILE A 22 -1.73 -4.07 2.32
N ALA A 23 -1.84 -4.95 1.33
CA ALA A 23 -2.32 -4.58 0.01
C ALA A 23 -3.78 -4.07 0.03
N ASN A 24 -4.65 -4.71 0.81
CA ASN A 24 -6.03 -4.28 0.99
C ASN A 24 -6.13 -2.94 1.71
N GLU A 25 -5.36 -2.73 2.78
CA GLU A 25 -5.31 -1.46 3.51
C GLU A 25 -4.76 -0.32 2.64
N ALA A 26 -3.72 -0.59 1.84
CA ALA A 26 -3.18 0.36 0.88
C ALA A 26 -4.22 0.80 -0.16
N ARG A 27 -5.01 -0.16 -0.69
CA ARG A 27 -6.11 0.14 -1.61
C ARG A 27 -7.20 0.98 -0.95
N GLN A 28 -7.62 0.62 0.27
CA GLN A 28 -8.62 1.37 1.02
C GLN A 28 -8.16 2.80 1.28
N LEU A 29 -6.90 2.99 1.69
CA LEU A 29 -6.35 4.31 1.95
C LEU A 29 -6.27 5.16 0.68
N ASP A 30 -5.95 4.58 -0.48
CA ASP A 30 -5.99 5.30 -1.76
C ASP A 30 -7.41 5.78 -2.10
N GLU A 31 -8.41 4.91 -1.95
CA GLU A 31 -9.82 5.26 -2.16
C GLU A 31 -10.26 6.40 -1.22
N ASP A 32 -9.88 6.33 0.06
CA ASP A 32 -10.18 7.36 1.06
C ASP A 32 -9.50 8.70 0.73
N ILE A 33 -8.23 8.68 0.30
CA ILE A 33 -7.50 9.88 -0.13
C ILE A 33 -8.17 10.52 -1.34
N GLN A 34 -8.56 9.73 -2.35
CA GLN A 34 -9.27 10.23 -3.53
C GLN A 34 -10.62 10.84 -3.15
N HIS A 35 -11.35 10.21 -2.24
CA HIS A 35 -12.62 10.72 -1.74
C HIS A 35 -12.44 12.05 -0.99
N LEU A 36 -11.46 12.13 -0.08
CA LEU A 36 -11.12 13.36 0.63
C LEU A 36 -10.73 14.47 -0.34
N ARG A 37 -9.96 14.17 -1.39
CA ARG A 37 -9.60 15.11 -2.46
C ARG A 37 -10.83 15.74 -3.09
N GLN A 38 -11.82 14.91 -3.41
CA GLN A 38 -13.05 15.33 -4.04
C GLN A 38 -13.84 16.25 -3.10
N LEU A 39 -13.95 15.90 -1.81
CA LEU A 39 -14.63 16.72 -0.80
C LEU A 39 -13.95 18.08 -0.63
N VAL A 40 -12.62 18.11 -0.51
CA VAL A 40 -11.86 19.36 -0.40
C VAL A 40 -12.07 20.21 -1.66
N ARG A 41 -11.92 19.65 -2.86
CA ARG A 41 -12.15 20.39 -4.12
C ARG A 41 -13.57 20.92 -4.24
N ASN A 42 -14.57 20.13 -3.87
CA ASN A 42 -15.97 20.56 -3.86
C ASN A 42 -16.21 21.69 -2.86
N SER A 43 -15.45 21.75 -1.77
CA SER A 43 -15.57 22.85 -0.80
C SER A 43 -15.08 24.20 -1.36
N LYS A 44 -14.22 24.20 -2.39
CA LYS A 44 -13.64 25.41 -3.00
C LYS A 44 -14.69 26.45 -3.40
N GLN A 45 -15.87 26.01 -3.83
CA GLN A 45 -16.97 26.91 -4.23
C GLN A 45 -17.44 27.85 -3.10
N TYR A 46 -17.18 27.50 -1.83
CA TYR A 46 -17.53 28.32 -0.67
C TYR A 46 -16.45 29.36 -0.32
N TRP A 47 -15.29 29.32 -0.97
CA TRP A 47 -14.17 30.23 -0.71
C TRP A 47 -14.10 31.29 -1.82
N VAL A 48 -14.50 32.53 -1.51
CA VAL A 48 -14.48 33.66 -2.44
C VAL A 48 -13.47 34.73 -2.04
N GLY A 49 -12.95 35.45 -3.04
CA GLY A 49 -12.04 36.58 -2.83
C GLY A 49 -10.67 36.16 -2.27
N LYS A 50 -10.15 36.89 -1.27
CA LYS A 50 -8.80 36.68 -0.74
C LYS A 50 -8.59 35.28 -0.12
N ALA A 51 -9.67 34.66 0.36
CA ALA A 51 -9.63 33.32 0.94
C ALA A 51 -9.40 32.22 -0.11
N GLN A 52 -9.74 32.48 -1.39
CA GLN A 52 -9.55 31.53 -2.48
C GLN A 52 -8.07 31.28 -2.78
N SER A 53 -7.22 32.31 -2.74
CA SER A 53 -5.79 32.16 -2.98
C SER A 53 -5.10 31.34 -1.88
N THR A 54 -5.45 31.59 -0.61
CA THR A 54 -4.96 30.78 0.52
C THR A 54 -5.45 29.34 0.42
N PHE A 55 -6.72 29.14 0.04
CA PHE A 55 -7.29 27.82 -0.17
C PHE A 55 -6.52 27.05 -1.26
N ASP A 56 -6.24 27.69 -2.40
CA ASP A 56 -5.52 27.08 -3.50
C ASP A 56 -4.09 26.67 -3.12
N GLN A 57 -3.40 27.46 -2.30
CA GLN A 57 -2.08 27.10 -1.76
C GLN A 57 -2.15 25.89 -0.84
N LYS A 58 -3.15 25.84 0.05
CA LYS A 58 -3.35 24.71 0.97
C LYS A 58 -3.78 23.44 0.23
N LEU A 59 -4.63 23.56 -0.78
CA LEU A 59 -5.02 22.46 -1.64
C LEU A 59 -3.82 21.88 -2.39
N ALA A 60 -2.90 22.71 -2.90
CA ALA A 60 -1.70 22.25 -3.57
C ALA A 60 -0.76 21.47 -2.63
N ALA A 61 -0.58 21.94 -1.38
CA ALA A 61 0.21 21.23 -0.38
C ALA A 61 -0.43 19.89 -0.01
N TRP A 62 -1.74 19.88 0.22
CA TRP A 62 -2.50 18.67 0.49
C TRP A 62 -2.42 17.66 -0.66
N ASP A 63 -2.56 18.11 -1.92
CA ASP A 63 -2.44 17.25 -3.10
C ASP A 63 -1.06 16.60 -3.21
N LYS A 64 -0.01 17.31 -2.79
CA LYS A 64 1.36 16.77 -2.73
C LYS A 64 1.50 15.71 -1.64
N GLU A 65 1.07 16.01 -0.41
CA GLU A 65 1.17 15.07 0.71
C GLU A 65 0.38 13.78 0.45
N ALA A 66 -0.81 13.90 -0.14
CA ALA A 66 -1.63 12.77 -0.57
C ALA A 66 -0.91 11.89 -1.61
N ALA A 67 -0.22 12.50 -2.59
CA ALA A 67 0.55 11.77 -3.58
C ALA A 67 1.75 11.04 -2.96
N ASP A 68 2.46 11.69 -2.04
CA ASP A 68 3.62 11.11 -1.35
C ASP A 68 3.18 9.89 -0.50
N ILE A 69 2.01 9.94 0.16
CA ILE A 69 1.44 8.79 0.90
C ILE A 69 1.09 7.64 -0.05
N HIS A 70 0.42 7.93 -1.16
CA HIS A 70 0.04 6.93 -2.16
C HIS A 70 1.28 6.23 -2.75
N GLU A 71 2.34 6.98 -3.06
CA GLU A 71 3.60 6.42 -3.55
C GLU A 71 4.25 5.49 -2.52
N ALA A 72 4.29 5.90 -1.24
CA ALA A 72 4.82 5.07 -0.17
C ALA A 72 4.04 3.75 -0.02
N LEU A 73 2.71 3.80 -0.06
CA LEU A 73 1.86 2.61 -0.01
C LEU A 73 2.09 1.66 -1.17
N ARG A 74 2.24 2.19 -2.39
CA ARG A 74 2.59 1.38 -3.56
C ARG A 74 3.96 0.72 -3.41
N GLY A 75 4.93 1.45 -2.86
CA GLY A 75 6.25 0.91 -2.55
C GLY A 75 6.18 -0.25 -1.56
N ILE A 76 5.42 -0.10 -0.48
CA ILE A 76 5.18 -1.16 0.50
C ILE A 76 4.53 -2.37 -0.17
N GLY A 77 3.44 -2.18 -0.91
CA GLY A 77 2.74 -3.25 -1.62
C GLY A 77 3.64 -3.99 -2.62
N HIS A 78 4.54 -3.27 -3.31
CA HIS A 78 5.50 -3.86 -4.23
C HIS A 78 6.52 -4.75 -3.51
N VAL A 79 7.14 -4.26 -2.43
CA VAL A 79 8.13 -5.02 -1.64
C VAL A 79 7.49 -6.26 -1.03
N VAL A 80 6.29 -6.09 -0.49
CA VAL A 80 5.49 -7.16 0.11
C VAL A 80 5.14 -8.24 -0.93
N GLY A 81 4.63 -7.84 -2.10
CA GLY A 81 4.29 -8.78 -3.18
C GLY A 81 5.50 -9.48 -3.80
N GLN A 82 6.62 -8.77 -3.97
CA GLN A 82 7.88 -9.37 -4.44
C GLN A 82 8.44 -10.40 -3.46
N SER A 83 8.34 -10.13 -2.16
CA SER A 83 8.80 -11.04 -1.11
C SER A 83 7.98 -12.35 -1.13
N GLY A 84 6.68 -12.29 -1.38
CA GLY A 84 5.85 -13.49 -1.57
C GLY A 84 6.22 -14.28 -2.84
N GLY A 85 6.34 -13.61 -3.99
CA GLY A 85 6.58 -14.27 -5.28
C GLY A 85 8.01 -14.83 -5.47
N THR A 86 9.03 -14.09 -5.04
CA THR A 86 10.44 -14.48 -5.22
C THR A 86 10.81 -15.70 -4.37
N TYR A 87 10.11 -15.91 -3.26
CA TYR A 87 10.34 -17.07 -2.39
C TYR A 87 9.62 -18.34 -2.86
N MET A 88 8.45 -18.25 -3.52
CA MET A 88 7.81 -19.41 -4.18
C MET A 88 8.68 -19.96 -5.34
N ASP A 89 9.26 -19.07 -6.15
CA ASP A 89 10.16 -19.47 -7.23
C ASP A 89 11.49 -20.06 -6.69
N GLY A 90 12.01 -19.49 -5.60
CA GLY A 90 13.18 -20.01 -4.90
C GLY A 90 12.95 -21.41 -4.34
N ASP A 91 11.79 -21.68 -3.75
CA ASP A 91 11.45 -22.98 -3.17
C ASP A 91 11.10 -24.03 -4.22
N LEU A 92 10.45 -23.65 -5.33
CA LEU A 92 10.27 -24.52 -6.49
C LEU A 92 11.63 -24.93 -7.09
N ALA A 93 12.59 -24.01 -7.14
CA ALA A 93 13.94 -24.29 -7.61
C ALA A 93 14.71 -25.19 -6.62
N ALA A 94 14.63 -24.92 -5.31
CA ALA A 94 15.29 -25.74 -4.29
C ALA A 94 14.69 -27.15 -4.20
N SER A 95 13.36 -27.28 -4.26
CA SER A 95 12.66 -28.56 -4.26
C SER A 95 12.98 -29.40 -5.49
N LYS A 96 13.19 -28.78 -6.66
CA LYS A 96 13.68 -29.47 -7.87
C LYS A 96 15.14 -29.90 -7.76
N TYR A 97 15.95 -29.25 -6.92
CA TYR A 97 17.36 -29.57 -6.74
C TYR A 97 17.59 -30.67 -5.68
N LEU A 98 16.62 -30.86 -4.79
CA LEU A 98 16.65 -31.84 -3.69
C LEU A 98 15.84 -33.12 -4.00
N ALA A 99 15.25 -33.22 -5.19
CA ALA A 99 14.54 -34.40 -5.73
C ALA A 99 15.41 -35.17 -6.73
#